data_AF-A0A5J4U691-F1
#
_entry.id   AF-A0A5J4U691-F1
#
_cell.length_a   1.000
_cell.length_b   1.000
_cell.length_c   1.000
_cell.angle_alpha   90.00
_cell.angle_beta   90.00
_cell.angle_gamma   90.00
#
_symmetry.space_group_name_H-M   'P 1'
#
loop_
_entity.id
_entity.type
_entity.pdbx_description
1 polymer ?
#
loop_
_entity_poly.entity_id
_entity_poly.type
_entity_poly.pdbx_seq_one_letter_code
_entity_poly.pdbx_strand_id
1 'polypeptide(L)'
;MIICLSHQQFDVSGTNYFVGTDGDDSKDCTVNLCLTLEARIIKVMANFAHVFTVIIRGLTTISSSFDLSETFPSPRTFRNNPDLSSTLSDIHIYSNGQFIVTGNALFQTLKFTKLNQATQNNGGAIYALFNELSCNLQIIDCVFVDCKTKSKGGAFCFETYVKTDTTLKDIAFQHCESQNEGGAFQCSINNGAKLTIAGSWSFQDCKTLSDSGYGGALYASVYGENSQLIFETFIMFERCSGQTGGAMYLLVQRLGKVTITEQCNFTNCNSSNIGGSIYLETNNGTINFNQTEQIFIENCACDGCGGGIYCSISNNGQISFNNMKLSYCNSIRDGGGIYASINGGGQLILDKACEFYQCECHGNGGGIYTIIDSTTQCTFIIKDASIHECKSVTDNSLSYPESGFGGGLFLGTFGNYYPSTELIDLRGIKIYNNSVDKYGQRLYIVMKDVIEIEKNLRNYDNEIIYPPEDGSSNPIQIIGEIESEQTASFGM
;
A
#
# COMPACT_ATOMS: atom_id res chain seq x y z
N MET A 1 43.28 0.97 14.97
CA MET A 1 43.24 2.42 14.68
C MET A 1 42.48 2.58 13.37
N ILE A 2 41.16 2.71 13.48
CA ILE A 2 40.24 2.86 12.36
C ILE A 2 40.16 4.36 12.11
N ILE A 3 40.61 4.82 10.94
CA ILE A 3 40.48 6.21 10.54
C ILE A 3 39.03 6.39 10.07
N CYS A 4 38.26 7.09 10.89
CA CYS A 4 36.99 7.67 10.54
C CYS A 4 37.28 8.90 9.66
N LEU A 5 36.97 8.83 8.37
CA LEU A 5 36.93 10.03 7.51
C LEU A 5 35.54 10.63 7.64
N SER A 6 35.37 11.45 8.66
CA SER A 6 34.28 12.41 8.77
C SER A 6 34.58 13.63 7.88
N HIS A 7 33.55 14.10 7.19
CA HIS A 7 33.43 15.44 6.60
C HIS A 7 34.61 15.93 5.73
N GLN A 8 34.59 15.57 4.44
CA GLN A 8 35.25 16.35 3.40
C GLN A 8 34.21 17.00 2.48
N GLN A 9 33.94 18.28 2.77
CA GLN A 9 34.11 19.37 1.82
C GLN A 9 33.32 19.29 0.50
N PHE A 10 32.05 19.73 0.51
CA PHE A 10 31.39 20.20 -0.72
C PHE A 10 31.90 21.61 -1.06
N ASP A 11 33.13 21.70 -1.54
CA ASP A 11 33.51 22.82 -2.40
C ASP A 11 33.77 22.23 -3.78
N VAL A 12 32.69 22.10 -4.56
CA VAL A 12 32.73 21.50 -5.88
C VAL A 12 32.41 22.59 -6.88
N SER A 13 33.44 23.11 -7.56
CA SER A 13 33.29 24.02 -8.69
C SER A 13 32.70 23.26 -9.88
N GLY A 14 31.39 23.01 -9.85
CA GLY A 14 30.62 22.45 -10.96
C GLY A 14 29.97 23.54 -11.80
N THR A 15 29.80 23.29 -13.09
CA THR A 15 29.07 24.20 -13.97
C THR A 15 27.57 24.03 -13.74
N ASN A 16 26.91 25.13 -13.34
CA ASN A 16 25.45 25.19 -13.30
C ASN A 16 24.91 25.57 -14.69
N TYR A 17 23.83 24.92 -15.08
CA TYR A 17 23.04 25.26 -16.26
C TYR A 17 21.70 25.84 -15.82
N PHE A 18 21.17 26.83 -16.53
CA PHE A 18 19.96 27.55 -16.15
C PHE A 18 18.91 27.44 -17.23
N VAL A 19 17.69 27.08 -16.84
CA VAL A 19 16.52 27.04 -17.73
C VAL A 19 15.33 27.83 -17.18
N GLY A 20 14.50 28.38 -18.05
CA GLY A 20 13.26 29.06 -17.69
C GLY A 20 12.56 29.71 -18.88
N THR A 21 11.32 30.15 -18.71
CA THR A 21 10.42 30.63 -19.78
C THR A 21 10.93 31.80 -20.62
N ASP A 22 11.84 32.61 -20.06
CA ASP A 22 12.39 33.79 -20.74
C ASP A 22 13.72 33.47 -21.47
N GLY A 23 14.07 32.19 -21.55
CA GLY A 23 15.31 31.71 -22.13
C GLY A 23 15.28 31.48 -23.64
N ASP A 24 16.44 31.09 -24.17
CA ASP A 24 16.66 30.76 -25.58
C ASP A 24 17.59 29.55 -25.68
N ASP A 25 17.09 28.45 -26.28
CA ASP A 25 17.81 27.17 -26.38
C ASP A 25 19.06 27.21 -27.27
N SER A 26 19.28 28.31 -28.00
CA SER A 26 20.51 28.55 -28.77
C SER A 26 21.68 29.04 -27.91
N LYS A 27 21.44 29.38 -26.63
CA LYS A 27 22.44 29.95 -25.72
C LYS A 27 23.29 28.91 -25.00
N ASP A 28 24.30 29.38 -24.28
CA ASP A 28 25.25 28.56 -23.51
C ASP A 28 24.63 27.83 -22.30
N CYS A 29 23.44 28.24 -21.87
CA CYS A 29 22.77 27.80 -20.64
C CYS A 29 23.56 27.99 -19.34
N THR A 30 24.77 28.56 -19.34
CA THR A 30 25.65 28.68 -18.16
C THR A 30 25.69 30.09 -17.59
N VAL A 31 25.52 31.09 -18.45
CA VAL A 31 25.34 32.50 -18.09
C VAL A 31 23.96 32.95 -18.53
N ASN A 32 23.56 32.55 -19.73
CA ASN A 32 22.27 32.87 -20.32
C ASN A 32 21.25 31.77 -19.99
N LEU A 33 19.97 32.15 -19.87
CA LEU A 33 18.89 31.20 -19.63
C LEU A 33 18.56 30.45 -20.93
N CYS A 34 18.46 29.13 -20.87
CA CYS A 34 17.85 28.33 -21.94
C CYS A 34 16.35 28.18 -21.69
N LEU A 35 15.56 27.96 -22.75
CA LEU A 35 14.11 27.92 -22.65
C LEU A 35 13.64 26.57 -22.07
N THR A 36 14.21 25.48 -22.57
CA THR A 36 13.76 24.12 -22.32
C THR A 36 14.90 23.21 -21.84
N LEU A 37 14.53 22.03 -21.35
CA LEU A 37 15.49 20.96 -21.06
C LEU A 37 16.04 20.28 -22.33
N GLU A 38 15.60 20.71 -23.51
CA GLU A 38 16.02 20.18 -24.81
C GLU A 38 17.13 21.02 -25.44
N ALA A 39 17.55 22.12 -24.80
CA ALA A 39 18.72 22.86 -25.21
C ALA A 39 19.93 21.94 -25.40
N ARG A 40 20.59 22.06 -26.56
CA ARG A 40 21.65 21.13 -27.00
C ARG A 40 22.74 20.96 -25.95
N ILE A 41 23.15 22.05 -25.30
CA ILE A 41 24.22 22.03 -24.30
C ILE A 41 23.81 21.20 -23.07
N ILE A 42 22.57 21.31 -22.62
CA ILE A 42 22.06 20.57 -21.46
C ILE A 42 22.08 19.06 -21.75
N LYS A 43 21.53 18.64 -22.90
CA LYS A 43 21.51 17.22 -23.33
C LYS A 43 22.92 16.64 -23.48
N VAL A 44 23.85 17.40 -24.06
CA VAL A 44 25.24 16.95 -24.23
C VAL A 44 25.93 16.86 -22.87
N MET A 45 25.87 17.91 -22.06
CA MET A 45 26.64 17.99 -20.82
C MET A 45 26.14 17.05 -19.73
N ALA A 46 24.89 16.60 -19.78
CA ALA A 46 24.39 15.52 -18.92
C ALA A 46 25.24 14.24 -19.04
N ASN A 47 25.83 13.97 -20.22
CA ASN A 47 26.63 12.78 -20.47
C ASN A 47 28.13 12.99 -20.21
N PHE A 48 28.66 14.21 -20.37
CA PHE A 48 30.11 14.46 -20.35
C PHE A 48 30.62 15.24 -19.15
N ALA A 49 29.77 16.02 -18.47
CA ALA A 49 30.24 16.90 -17.39
C ALA A 49 30.58 16.09 -16.13
N HIS A 50 31.70 16.41 -15.47
CA HIS A 50 32.07 15.76 -14.22
C HIS A 50 31.05 16.06 -13.10
N VAL A 51 30.55 17.29 -13.07
CA VAL A 51 29.45 17.77 -12.22
C VAL A 51 28.42 18.44 -13.10
N PHE A 52 27.16 18.10 -12.91
CA PHE A 52 26.06 18.57 -13.75
C PHE A 52 24.86 18.93 -12.88
N THR A 53 24.51 20.22 -12.90
CA THR A 53 23.36 20.77 -12.18
C THR A 53 22.56 21.67 -13.11
N VAL A 54 21.27 21.40 -13.23
CA VAL A 54 20.31 22.26 -13.91
C VAL A 54 19.46 22.98 -12.87
N ILE A 55 19.52 24.31 -12.89
CA ILE A 55 18.72 25.22 -12.10
C ILE A 55 17.53 25.69 -12.94
N ILE A 56 16.33 25.32 -12.52
CA ILE A 56 15.08 25.70 -13.18
C ILE A 56 14.57 26.97 -12.50
N ARG A 57 14.44 28.06 -13.27
CA ARG A 57 13.93 29.35 -12.82
C ARG A 57 12.47 29.50 -13.22
N GLY A 58 11.56 29.23 -12.28
CA GLY A 58 10.12 29.32 -12.50
C GLY A 58 9.58 28.09 -13.20
N LEU A 59 9.57 28.08 -14.54
CA LEU A 59 8.97 27.03 -15.35
C LEU A 59 9.87 26.66 -16.54
N THR A 60 9.96 25.37 -16.85
CA THR A 60 10.53 24.88 -18.11
C THR A 60 9.70 23.73 -18.68
N THR A 61 10.10 23.21 -19.83
CA THR A 61 9.38 22.15 -20.55
C THR A 61 10.31 21.04 -21.02
N ILE A 62 9.73 19.85 -21.18
CA ILE A 62 10.35 18.70 -21.82
C ILE A 62 9.34 18.04 -22.77
N SER A 63 9.71 17.87 -24.04
CA SER A 63 8.85 17.23 -25.05
C SER A 63 9.41 15.93 -25.64
N SER A 64 10.65 15.55 -25.26
CA SER A 64 11.32 14.30 -25.62
C SER A 64 12.03 13.67 -24.41
N SER A 65 12.28 12.37 -24.45
CA SER A 65 12.97 11.64 -23.37
C SER A 65 14.33 12.28 -23.03
N PHE A 66 14.63 12.37 -21.74
CA PHE A 66 15.90 12.81 -21.19
C PHE A 66 16.55 11.64 -20.45
N ASP A 67 17.57 11.06 -21.09
CA ASP A 67 18.28 9.90 -20.58
C ASP A 67 19.37 10.33 -19.59
N LEU A 68 19.35 9.74 -18.41
CA LEU A 68 20.30 9.92 -17.32
C LEU A 68 20.95 8.57 -17.03
N SER A 69 21.87 8.16 -17.91
CA SER A 69 22.52 6.84 -17.87
C SER A 69 23.82 6.80 -17.08
N GLU A 70 24.45 7.94 -16.88
CA GLU A 70 25.79 8.00 -16.32
C GLU A 70 25.81 7.73 -14.80
N THR A 71 26.73 6.86 -14.36
CA THR A 71 26.91 6.49 -12.94
C THR A 71 28.11 7.22 -12.31
N PHE A 72 28.36 8.48 -12.70
CA PHE A 72 29.42 9.28 -12.08
C PHE A 72 29.19 9.43 -10.57
N PRO A 73 30.25 9.67 -9.77
CA PRO A 73 30.10 9.86 -8.33
C PRO A 73 29.14 11.01 -7.95
N SER A 74 29.06 12.06 -8.77
CA SER A 74 28.08 13.14 -8.59
C SER A 74 26.81 12.87 -9.40
N PRO A 75 25.62 12.99 -8.79
CA PRO A 75 24.36 12.77 -9.51
C PRO A 75 24.08 13.89 -10.51
N ARG A 76 23.35 13.56 -11.56
CA ARG A 76 22.79 14.56 -12.48
C ARG A 76 21.64 15.26 -11.77
N THR A 77 21.86 16.52 -11.42
CA THR A 77 20.99 17.25 -10.50
C THR A 77 20.06 18.19 -11.26
N PHE A 78 18.77 18.14 -10.95
CA PHE A 78 17.75 19.08 -11.42
C PHE A 78 17.06 19.66 -10.19
N ARG A 79 17.04 20.99 -10.07
CA ARG A 79 16.51 21.67 -8.89
C ARG A 79 15.96 23.05 -9.18
N ASN A 80 15.17 23.57 -8.24
CA ASN A 80 14.72 24.97 -8.26
C ASN A 80 15.88 25.98 -8.08
N ASN A 81 15.54 27.26 -8.23
CA ASN A 81 16.46 28.35 -7.95
C ASN A 81 16.86 28.35 -6.45
N PRO A 82 18.17 28.20 -6.11
CA PRO A 82 18.61 28.15 -4.72
C PRO A 82 18.23 29.39 -3.88
N ASP A 83 18.09 30.56 -4.52
CA ASP A 83 17.69 31.81 -3.88
C ASP A 83 16.22 31.80 -3.40
N LEU A 84 15.41 30.86 -3.91
CA LEU A 84 13.99 30.69 -3.60
C LEU A 84 13.75 29.29 -3.01
N SER A 85 14.52 28.93 -1.98
CA SER A 85 14.75 27.54 -1.57
C SER A 85 13.49 26.71 -1.28
N SER A 86 12.36 27.31 -0.91
CA SER A 86 11.08 26.62 -0.64
C SER A 86 10.04 26.71 -1.76
N THR A 87 10.36 27.36 -2.89
CA THR A 87 9.43 27.51 -4.00
C THR A 87 9.72 26.43 -5.05
N LEU A 88 8.71 25.61 -5.36
CA LEU A 88 8.80 24.61 -6.43
C LEU A 88 9.06 25.31 -7.77
N SER A 89 9.93 24.72 -8.58
CA SER A 89 10.02 25.06 -10.00
C SER A 89 9.28 24.03 -10.84
N ASP A 90 8.51 24.49 -11.83
CA ASP A 90 7.68 23.66 -12.67
C ASP A 90 8.45 23.07 -13.86
N ILE A 91 8.19 21.79 -14.15
CA ILE A 91 8.55 21.11 -15.38
C ILE A 91 7.25 20.61 -16.01
N HIS A 92 6.88 21.23 -17.13
CA HIS A 92 5.76 20.75 -17.95
C HIS A 92 6.23 19.67 -18.92
N ILE A 93 5.58 18.51 -18.84
CA ILE A 93 5.90 17.32 -19.63
C ILE A 93 4.89 17.19 -20.76
N TYR A 94 5.37 17.42 -21.98
CA TYR A 94 4.59 17.21 -23.20
C TYR A 94 4.62 15.75 -23.63
N SER A 95 3.88 15.43 -24.71
CA SER A 95 3.54 14.07 -25.12
C SER A 95 4.71 13.09 -25.03
N ASN A 96 5.89 13.37 -25.57
CA ASN A 96 6.99 12.40 -25.54
C ASN A 96 8.06 12.71 -24.47
N GLY A 97 7.83 13.71 -23.62
CA GLY A 97 8.72 14.06 -22.52
C GLY A 97 8.69 13.00 -21.41
N GLN A 98 9.87 12.68 -20.89
CA GLN A 98 10.07 11.75 -19.77
C GLN A 98 11.53 11.83 -19.31
N PHE A 99 11.82 11.61 -18.03
CA PHE A 99 13.17 11.30 -17.58
C PHE A 99 13.37 9.79 -17.48
N ILE A 100 14.40 9.26 -18.13
CA ILE A 100 14.79 7.85 -18.05
C ILE A 100 16.06 7.77 -17.23
N VAL A 101 16.00 7.15 -16.05
CA VAL A 101 17.10 7.10 -15.10
C VAL A 101 17.64 5.68 -15.02
N THR A 102 18.84 5.46 -15.58
CA THR A 102 19.57 4.19 -15.45
C THR A 102 20.94 4.38 -14.76
N GLY A 103 21.31 5.63 -14.46
CA GLY A 103 22.51 6.01 -13.71
C GLY A 103 22.19 6.76 -12.43
N ASN A 104 22.91 7.86 -12.17
CA ASN A 104 22.79 8.65 -10.94
C ASN A 104 22.05 9.97 -11.17
N ALA A 105 20.95 10.20 -10.45
CA ALA A 105 20.12 11.40 -10.61
C ALA A 105 19.60 11.95 -9.28
N LEU A 106 19.44 13.27 -9.22
CA LEU A 106 18.81 14.00 -8.12
C LEU A 106 17.77 14.98 -8.67
N PHE A 107 16.53 14.86 -8.21
CA PHE A 107 15.45 15.82 -8.44
C PHE A 107 15.05 16.46 -7.12
N GLN A 108 15.10 17.79 -7.04
CA GLN A 108 14.90 18.49 -5.77
C GLN A 108 14.02 19.75 -5.91
N THR A 109 12.94 19.81 -5.12
CA THR A 109 12.05 20.98 -5.05
C THR A 109 11.43 21.31 -6.42
N LEU A 110 10.82 20.30 -7.04
CA LEU A 110 10.27 20.37 -8.40
C LEU A 110 8.81 19.94 -8.47
N LYS A 111 8.06 20.58 -9.36
CA LYS A 111 6.71 20.16 -9.73
C LYS A 111 6.69 19.64 -11.16
N PHE A 112 6.30 18.38 -11.35
CA PHE A 112 6.14 17.75 -12.66
C PHE A 112 4.66 17.74 -13.02
N THR A 113 4.30 18.36 -14.16
CA THR A 113 2.91 18.37 -14.65
C THR A 113 2.85 17.81 -16.06
N LYS A 114 2.07 16.75 -16.29
CA LYS A 114 1.86 16.21 -17.65
C LYS A 114 0.64 16.86 -18.28
N LEU A 115 0.82 17.58 -19.39
CA LEU A 115 -0.25 18.37 -20.00
C LEU A 115 -1.09 17.62 -21.05
N ASN A 116 -0.60 16.46 -21.51
CA ASN A 116 -1.18 15.72 -22.62
C ASN A 116 -1.56 14.28 -22.21
N GLN A 117 -2.24 13.57 -23.12
CA GLN A 117 -2.65 12.18 -22.95
C GLN A 117 -1.46 11.24 -22.65
N ALA A 118 -1.78 10.08 -22.07
CA ALA A 118 -0.81 9.02 -21.80
C ALA A 118 -0.13 8.51 -23.09
N THR A 119 1.20 8.53 -23.09
CA THR A 119 2.04 8.18 -24.25
C THR A 119 3.11 7.17 -23.87
N GLN A 120 3.76 7.35 -22.71
CA GLN A 120 4.72 6.42 -22.12
C GLN A 120 4.03 5.19 -21.53
N ASN A 121 4.72 4.06 -21.57
CA ASN A 121 4.25 2.83 -20.93
C ASN A 121 4.46 2.88 -19.41
N ASN A 122 5.64 3.31 -18.96
CA ASN A 122 6.05 3.28 -17.56
C ASN A 122 6.49 4.68 -17.14
N GLY A 123 6.07 5.20 -15.99
CA GLY A 123 6.55 6.47 -15.43
C GLY A 123 6.25 7.71 -16.27
N GLY A 124 5.09 8.35 -16.10
CA GLY A 124 4.69 9.46 -16.97
C GLY A 124 5.56 10.71 -16.88
N ALA A 125 6.31 10.84 -15.79
CA ALA A 125 7.36 11.84 -15.59
C ALA A 125 8.74 11.21 -15.48
N ILE A 126 8.90 10.18 -14.63
CA ILE A 126 10.19 9.54 -14.36
C ILE A 126 10.03 8.03 -14.48
N TYR A 127 10.89 7.39 -15.28
CA TYR A 127 11.10 5.95 -15.26
C TYR A 127 12.54 5.65 -14.85
N ALA A 128 12.71 4.96 -13.72
CA ALA A 128 14.00 4.56 -13.20
C ALA A 128 14.16 3.04 -13.26
N LEU A 129 15.24 2.58 -13.89
CA LEU A 129 15.55 1.16 -14.09
C LEU A 129 17.00 0.89 -13.69
N PHE A 130 17.20 0.22 -12.57
CA PHE A 130 18.50 -0.06 -11.99
C PHE A 130 18.94 -1.49 -12.26
N ASN A 131 20.00 -1.62 -13.07
CA ASN A 131 20.66 -2.87 -13.42
C ASN A 131 22.12 -2.93 -12.96
N GLU A 132 22.63 -1.85 -12.34
CA GLU A 132 24.00 -1.77 -11.83
C GLU A 132 24.01 -1.31 -10.37
N LEU A 133 24.96 -1.81 -9.56
CA LEU A 133 25.06 -1.48 -8.13
C LEU A 133 25.43 -0.02 -7.87
N SER A 134 25.96 0.67 -8.88
CA SER A 134 26.37 2.07 -8.83
C SER A 134 25.20 3.05 -9.00
N CYS A 135 24.02 2.58 -9.45
CA CYS A 135 22.85 3.42 -9.68
C CYS A 135 22.32 4.03 -8.37
N ASN A 136 21.96 5.31 -8.43
CA ASN A 136 21.40 6.05 -7.31
C ASN A 136 20.36 7.06 -7.77
N LEU A 137 19.20 7.07 -7.14
CA LEU A 137 18.16 8.06 -7.39
C LEU A 137 17.79 8.73 -6.09
N GLN A 138 17.76 10.05 -6.13
CA GLN A 138 17.23 10.89 -5.07
C GLN A 138 16.10 11.74 -5.65
N ILE A 139 14.95 11.69 -5.01
CA ILE A 139 13.83 12.61 -5.27
C ILE A 139 13.46 13.19 -3.92
N ILE A 140 13.50 14.51 -3.82
CA ILE A 140 13.35 15.25 -2.56
C ILE A 140 12.41 16.42 -2.80
N ASP A 141 11.34 16.52 -2.02
CA ASP A 141 10.43 17.67 -2.03
C ASP A 141 9.82 17.91 -3.43
N CYS A 142 9.24 16.86 -4.01
CA CYS A 142 8.72 16.89 -5.37
C CYS A 142 7.22 16.63 -5.43
N VAL A 143 6.55 17.29 -6.37
CA VAL A 143 5.10 17.13 -6.60
C VAL A 143 4.87 16.66 -8.03
N PHE A 144 4.07 15.62 -8.21
CA PHE A 144 3.66 15.10 -9.51
C PHE A 144 2.15 15.32 -9.68
N VAL A 145 1.77 16.03 -10.75
CA VAL A 145 0.38 16.42 -11.01
C VAL A 145 -0.04 15.95 -12.40
N ASP A 146 -1.24 15.40 -12.49
CA ASP A 146 -1.88 14.98 -13.75
C ASP A 146 -1.03 14.00 -14.59
N CYS A 147 -0.09 13.29 -13.97
CA CYS A 147 0.84 12.43 -14.70
C CYS A 147 0.14 11.13 -15.13
N LYS A 148 0.29 10.75 -16.41
CA LYS A 148 -0.43 9.61 -17.00
C LYS A 148 0.46 8.63 -17.78
N THR A 149 0.16 7.33 -17.68
CA THR A 149 0.82 6.28 -18.48
C THR A 149 -0.14 5.24 -19.07
N LYS A 150 0.34 4.53 -20.10
CA LYS A 150 -0.36 3.42 -20.77
C LYS A 150 -0.23 2.08 -20.06
N SER A 151 0.62 1.97 -19.03
CA SER A 151 0.80 0.73 -18.29
C SER A 151 1.00 0.97 -16.80
N LYS A 152 2.17 1.46 -16.38
CA LYS A 152 2.58 1.42 -14.97
C LYS A 152 3.06 2.78 -14.47
N GLY A 153 2.80 3.10 -13.21
CA GLY A 153 3.33 4.28 -12.52
C GLY A 153 3.00 5.58 -13.26
N GLY A 154 1.78 6.10 -13.09
CA GLY A 154 1.31 7.25 -13.87
C GLY A 154 2.25 8.46 -13.81
N ALA A 155 2.89 8.69 -12.67
CA ALA A 155 3.96 9.66 -12.50
C ALA A 155 5.35 9.02 -12.51
N PHE A 156 5.54 8.01 -11.68
CA PHE A 156 6.84 7.47 -11.36
C PHE A 156 6.82 5.95 -11.39
N CYS A 157 7.80 5.36 -12.05
CA CYS A 157 8.04 3.92 -12.10
C CYS A 157 9.48 3.64 -11.69
N PHE A 158 9.68 2.79 -10.68
CA PHE A 158 10.99 2.45 -10.14
C PHE A 158 11.20 0.94 -10.11
N GLU A 159 12.13 0.45 -10.91
CA GLU A 159 12.46 -0.98 -10.99
C GLU A 159 13.94 -1.18 -10.67
N THR A 160 14.24 -2.02 -9.69
CA THR A 160 15.61 -2.41 -9.37
C THR A 160 15.76 -3.93 -9.36
N TYR A 161 16.77 -4.41 -10.09
CA TYR A 161 17.13 -5.82 -10.20
C TYR A 161 18.50 -6.13 -9.57
N VAL A 162 19.03 -5.19 -8.80
CA VAL A 162 20.33 -5.26 -8.14
C VAL A 162 20.21 -4.73 -6.71
N LYS A 163 21.15 -5.12 -5.86
CA LYS A 163 21.17 -4.79 -4.42
C LYS A 163 21.52 -3.31 -4.16
N THR A 164 20.61 -2.41 -4.53
CA THR A 164 20.69 -0.97 -4.26
C THR A 164 20.02 -0.65 -2.91
N ASP A 165 20.42 0.47 -2.31
CA ASP A 165 19.74 1.07 -1.16
C ASP A 165 19.31 2.48 -1.58
N THR A 166 18.02 2.66 -1.82
CA THR A 166 17.44 3.89 -2.34
C THR A 166 16.52 4.51 -1.30
N THR A 167 16.67 5.81 -1.05
CA THR A 167 15.78 6.57 -0.17
C THR A 167 15.15 7.72 -0.96
N LEU A 168 13.83 7.79 -0.95
CA LEU A 168 13.05 8.82 -1.62
C LEU A 168 12.26 9.62 -0.58
N LYS A 169 12.21 10.95 -0.72
CA LYS A 169 11.76 11.83 0.37
C LYS A 169 10.77 12.89 -0.07
N ASP A 170 9.76 13.13 0.75
CA ASP A 170 8.85 14.28 0.63
C ASP A 170 8.20 14.37 -0.77
N ILE A 171 7.36 13.39 -1.12
CA ILE A 171 6.78 13.29 -2.47
C ILE A 171 5.25 13.31 -2.42
N ALA A 172 4.66 14.19 -3.22
CA ALA A 172 3.21 14.28 -3.39
C ALA A 172 2.78 13.90 -4.81
N PHE A 173 1.68 13.16 -4.92
CA PHE A 173 1.05 12.78 -6.18
C PHE A 173 -0.41 13.24 -6.20
N GLN A 174 -0.82 13.92 -7.26
CA GLN A 174 -2.17 14.48 -7.42
C GLN A 174 -2.71 14.14 -8.82
N HIS A 175 -3.89 13.52 -8.87
CA HIS A 175 -4.60 13.22 -10.12
C HIS A 175 -3.78 12.35 -11.11
N CYS A 176 -2.90 11.49 -10.60
CA CYS A 176 -2.09 10.63 -11.44
C CYS A 176 -2.85 9.37 -11.87
N GLU A 177 -2.65 8.95 -13.12
CA GLU A 177 -3.38 7.84 -13.73
C GLU A 177 -2.45 6.84 -14.42
N SER A 178 -2.68 5.54 -14.23
CA SER A 178 -2.07 4.49 -15.06
C SER A 178 -3.13 3.52 -15.56
N GLN A 179 -2.81 2.73 -16.58
CA GLN A 179 -3.75 1.71 -17.04
C GLN A 179 -3.79 0.53 -16.06
N ASN A 180 -2.63 -0.02 -15.70
CA ASN A 180 -2.52 -1.36 -15.13
C ASN A 180 -2.02 -1.39 -13.68
N GLU A 181 -0.95 -0.67 -13.34
CA GLU A 181 -0.30 -0.82 -12.04
C GLU A 181 0.13 0.54 -11.49
N GLY A 182 -0.30 0.88 -10.26
CA GLY A 182 0.15 2.09 -9.56
C GLY A 182 -0.24 3.35 -10.32
N GLY A 183 -1.43 3.89 -10.08
CA GLY A 183 -1.90 5.08 -10.80
C GLY A 183 -0.95 6.27 -10.67
N ALA A 184 -0.22 6.38 -9.54
CA ALA A 184 0.83 7.36 -9.36
C ALA A 184 2.22 6.73 -9.39
N PHE A 185 2.44 5.75 -8.52
CA PHE A 185 3.75 5.18 -8.27
C PHE A 185 3.70 3.66 -8.42
N GLN A 186 4.60 3.13 -9.23
CA GLN A 186 4.85 1.70 -9.32
C GLN A 186 6.29 1.42 -8.93
N CYS A 187 6.51 0.39 -8.12
CA CYS A 187 7.86 -0.08 -7.83
C CYS A 187 8.02 -1.61 -7.85
N SER A 188 9.22 -2.04 -8.25
CA SER A 188 9.67 -3.45 -8.18
C SER A 188 11.05 -3.52 -7.55
N ILE A 189 11.15 -4.24 -6.43
CA ILE A 189 12.34 -4.32 -5.58
C ILE A 189 12.78 -5.78 -5.52
N ASN A 190 13.90 -6.08 -6.16
CA ASN A 190 14.36 -7.45 -6.37
C ASN A 190 15.80 -7.66 -5.89
N ASN A 191 16.22 -8.92 -5.75
CA ASN A 191 17.62 -9.31 -5.56
C ASN A 191 18.32 -8.65 -4.37
N GLY A 192 17.61 -8.50 -3.24
CA GLY A 192 18.15 -7.94 -2.00
C GLY A 192 18.16 -6.42 -1.93
N ALA A 193 17.57 -5.74 -2.92
CA ALA A 193 17.45 -4.28 -2.93
C ALA A 193 16.59 -3.76 -1.79
N LYS A 194 16.84 -2.52 -1.38
CA LYS A 194 16.07 -1.81 -0.36
C LYS A 194 15.57 -0.48 -0.92
N LEU A 195 14.27 -0.24 -0.84
CA LEU A 195 13.65 1.06 -1.06
C LEU A 195 13.07 1.57 0.27
N THR A 196 13.49 2.77 0.65
CA THR A 196 13.00 3.49 1.83
C THR A 196 12.20 4.71 1.38
N ILE A 197 10.95 4.78 1.82
CA ILE A 197 10.05 5.91 1.65
C ILE A 197 10.11 6.73 2.94
N ALA A 198 10.71 7.92 2.84
CA ALA A 198 11.00 8.81 3.95
C ALA A 198 10.31 10.18 3.77
N GLY A 199 10.21 10.96 4.84
CA GLY A 199 9.55 12.27 4.81
C GLY A 199 8.05 12.20 4.45
N SER A 200 7.36 13.31 4.26
CA SER A 200 5.89 13.24 4.08
C SER A 200 5.50 12.78 2.67
N TRP A 201 4.66 11.74 2.56
CA TRP A 201 4.12 11.30 1.27
C TRP A 201 2.60 11.47 1.21
N SER A 202 2.10 11.88 0.04
CA SER A 202 0.66 11.96 -0.20
C SER A 202 0.28 11.49 -1.60
N PHE A 203 -0.84 10.78 -1.68
CA PHE A 203 -1.48 10.33 -2.90
C PHE A 203 -2.92 10.80 -2.88
N GLN A 204 -3.27 11.72 -3.78
CA GLN A 204 -4.59 12.32 -3.85
C GLN A 204 -5.19 12.10 -5.23
N ASP A 205 -6.42 11.58 -5.28
CA ASP A 205 -7.20 11.38 -6.51
C ASP A 205 -6.44 10.56 -7.58
N CYS A 206 -5.60 9.61 -7.16
CA CYS A 206 -4.83 8.75 -8.05
C CYS A 206 -5.60 7.48 -8.40
N LYS A 207 -5.51 7.02 -9.67
CA LYS A 207 -6.26 5.83 -10.09
C LYS A 207 -5.63 4.95 -11.15
N THR A 208 -6.02 3.68 -11.16
CA THR A 208 -5.86 2.78 -12.32
C THR A 208 -7.13 2.73 -13.15
N LEU A 209 -7.01 2.58 -14.47
CA LEU A 209 -8.12 2.67 -15.42
C LEU A 209 -8.57 1.33 -15.99
N SER A 210 -7.73 0.29 -15.96
CA SER A 210 -8.07 -1.04 -16.47
C SER A 210 -9.05 -1.76 -15.54
N ASP A 211 -9.92 -2.59 -16.13
CA ASP A 211 -10.69 -3.65 -15.45
C ASP A 211 -9.80 -4.82 -15.00
N SER A 212 -8.49 -4.59 -14.90
CA SER A 212 -7.47 -5.45 -14.30
C SER A 212 -6.44 -4.62 -13.54
N GLY A 213 -6.81 -3.41 -13.11
CA GLY A 213 -5.91 -2.40 -12.53
C GLY A 213 -5.57 -2.67 -11.07
N TYR A 214 -4.28 -2.66 -10.73
CA TYR A 214 -3.75 -2.95 -9.40
C TYR A 214 -3.17 -1.70 -8.74
N GLY A 215 -3.63 -1.39 -7.52
CA GLY A 215 -3.10 -0.29 -6.72
C GLY A 215 -3.42 1.06 -7.35
N GLY A 216 -4.58 1.62 -7.04
CA GLY A 216 -5.04 2.87 -7.68
C GLY A 216 -4.04 4.03 -7.54
N ALA A 217 -3.28 4.08 -6.46
CA ALA A 217 -2.16 5.01 -6.30
C ALA A 217 -0.80 4.31 -6.36
N LEU A 218 -0.62 3.25 -5.57
CA LEU A 218 0.65 2.57 -5.36
C LEU A 218 0.53 1.08 -5.71
N TYR A 219 1.41 0.62 -6.60
CA TYR A 219 1.70 -0.80 -6.76
C TYR A 219 3.14 -1.08 -6.36
N ALA A 220 3.36 -2.05 -5.48
CA ALA A 220 4.70 -2.51 -5.12
C ALA A 220 4.83 -4.03 -5.22
N SER A 221 5.90 -4.48 -5.87
CA SER A 221 6.34 -5.87 -5.88
C SER A 221 7.70 -6.00 -5.19
N VAL A 222 7.78 -6.80 -4.13
CA VAL A 222 9.00 -7.06 -3.37
C VAL A 222 9.31 -8.54 -3.43
N TYR A 223 10.43 -8.87 -4.08
CA TYR A 223 10.72 -10.24 -4.48
C TYR A 223 12.14 -10.66 -4.11
N GLY A 224 12.25 -11.80 -3.44
CA GLY A 224 13.53 -12.41 -3.10
C GLY A 224 14.04 -12.04 -1.71
N GLU A 225 14.94 -12.86 -1.21
CA GLU A 225 15.52 -12.72 0.12
C GLU A 225 16.24 -11.37 0.28
N ASN A 226 16.04 -10.74 1.43
CA ASN A 226 16.57 -9.42 1.78
C ASN A 226 15.99 -8.24 0.99
N SER A 227 15.15 -8.46 -0.03
CA SER A 227 14.47 -7.39 -0.76
C SER A 227 13.46 -6.70 0.15
N GLN A 228 13.52 -5.37 0.25
CA GLN A 228 12.81 -4.60 1.27
C GLN A 228 12.17 -3.33 0.74
N LEU A 229 10.89 -3.13 1.08
CA LEU A 229 10.22 -1.83 1.02
C LEU A 229 9.91 -1.37 2.45
N ILE A 230 10.35 -0.17 2.80
CA ILE A 230 10.14 0.40 4.14
C ILE A 230 9.47 1.75 4.01
N PHE A 231 8.36 1.93 4.72
CA PHE A 231 7.70 3.20 4.90
C PHE A 231 8.04 3.71 6.31
N GLU A 232 8.94 4.69 6.42
CA GLU A 232 9.53 5.16 7.69
C GLU A 232 8.86 6.44 8.22
N THR A 233 7.67 6.76 7.73
CA THR A 233 7.12 8.12 7.86
C THR A 233 5.62 8.17 7.61
N PHE A 234 5.03 9.35 7.84
CA PHE A 234 3.63 9.62 7.57
C PHE A 234 3.30 9.55 6.08
N ILE A 235 2.30 8.74 5.73
CA ILE A 235 1.79 8.60 4.36
C ILE A 235 0.27 8.75 4.35
N MET A 236 -0.24 9.48 3.37
CA MET A 236 -1.67 9.67 3.16
C MET A 236 -2.10 9.19 1.77
N PHE A 237 -3.19 8.42 1.73
CA PHE A 237 -3.92 8.08 0.52
C PHE A 237 -5.35 8.60 0.64
N GLU A 238 -5.75 9.46 -0.30
CA GLU A 238 -7.05 10.11 -0.28
C GLU A 238 -7.73 9.98 -1.66
N ARG A 239 -8.99 9.52 -1.66
CA ARG A 239 -9.81 9.39 -2.88
C ARG A 239 -9.14 8.63 -4.02
N CYS A 240 -8.31 7.64 -3.69
CA CYS A 240 -7.67 6.81 -4.69
C CYS A 240 -8.60 5.67 -5.11
N SER A 241 -8.55 5.29 -6.39
CA SER A 241 -9.41 4.22 -6.91
C SER A 241 -8.70 3.28 -7.87
N GLY A 242 -9.01 1.99 -7.82
CA GLY A 242 -8.49 0.99 -8.74
C GLY A 242 -9.38 -0.23 -8.74
N GLN A 243 -9.13 -1.21 -9.60
CA GLN A 243 -9.96 -2.41 -9.57
C GLN A 243 -9.62 -3.31 -8.38
N THR A 244 -8.33 -3.47 -8.08
CA THR A 244 -7.83 -4.27 -6.97
C THR A 244 -6.88 -3.43 -6.12
N GLY A 245 -7.21 -3.25 -4.84
CA GLY A 245 -6.50 -2.32 -3.96
C GLY A 245 -6.71 -0.87 -4.40
N GLY A 246 -7.80 -0.24 -3.96
CA GLY A 246 -8.20 1.08 -4.46
C GLY A 246 -7.13 2.16 -4.30
N ALA A 247 -6.32 2.09 -3.25
CA ALA A 247 -5.13 2.90 -3.09
C ALA A 247 -3.85 2.09 -3.32
N MET A 248 -3.70 0.95 -2.63
CA MET A 248 -2.42 0.26 -2.52
C MET A 248 -2.53 -1.23 -2.84
N TYR A 249 -1.58 -1.72 -3.63
CA TYR A 249 -1.39 -3.14 -3.91
C TYR A 249 0.02 -3.55 -3.54
N LEU A 250 0.15 -4.52 -2.63
CA LEU A 250 1.44 -5.06 -2.20
C LEU A 250 1.55 -6.55 -2.54
N LEU A 251 2.53 -6.90 -3.38
CA LEU A 251 2.90 -8.26 -3.70
C LEU A 251 4.27 -8.59 -3.08
N VAL A 252 4.29 -9.52 -2.14
CA VAL A 252 5.53 -9.86 -1.41
C VAL A 252 5.81 -11.34 -1.49
N GLN A 253 6.93 -11.71 -2.11
CA GLN A 253 7.22 -13.10 -2.42
C GLN A 253 8.67 -13.49 -2.12
N ARG A 254 8.89 -14.79 -1.88
CA ARG A 254 10.24 -15.40 -1.77
C ARG A 254 11.17 -14.71 -0.77
N LEU A 255 10.72 -14.53 0.46
CA LEU A 255 11.40 -13.90 1.59
C LEU A 255 11.61 -12.39 1.43
N GLY A 256 10.90 -11.76 0.48
CA GLY A 256 10.76 -10.31 0.42
C GLY A 256 10.01 -9.78 1.63
N LYS A 257 10.23 -8.50 1.96
CA LYS A 257 9.67 -7.87 3.15
C LYS A 257 9.15 -6.46 2.89
N VAL A 258 7.95 -6.16 3.38
CA VAL A 258 7.41 -4.81 3.49
C VAL A 258 7.25 -4.46 4.97
N THR A 259 7.67 -3.26 5.37
CA THR A 259 7.47 -2.76 6.73
C THR A 259 6.92 -1.34 6.71
N ILE A 260 5.87 -1.08 7.49
CA ILE A 260 5.30 0.24 7.74
C ILE A 260 5.55 0.55 9.23
N THR A 261 6.35 1.59 9.51
CA THR A 261 6.79 1.91 10.89
C THR A 261 6.17 3.17 11.47
N GLU A 262 5.47 3.96 10.66
CA GLU A 262 4.79 5.18 11.06
C GLU A 262 3.36 5.18 10.50
N GLN A 263 2.63 6.27 10.71
CA GLN A 263 1.23 6.39 10.27
C GLN A 263 1.08 6.32 8.75
N CYS A 264 0.11 5.55 8.27
CA CYS A 264 -0.19 5.33 6.86
C CYS A 264 -1.71 5.30 6.68
N ASN A 265 -2.31 6.45 6.38
CA ASN A 265 -3.77 6.62 6.42
C ASN A 265 -4.41 6.52 5.05
N PHE A 266 -5.64 5.97 5.01
CA PHE A 266 -6.44 5.76 3.81
C PHE A 266 -7.84 6.33 4.03
N THR A 267 -8.27 7.26 3.18
CA THR A 267 -9.58 7.91 3.32
C THR A 267 -10.30 7.98 1.98
N ASN A 268 -11.55 7.52 1.95
CA ASN A 268 -12.39 7.53 0.75
C ASN A 268 -11.78 6.76 -0.45
N CYS A 269 -10.99 5.72 -0.18
CA CYS A 269 -10.35 4.91 -1.21
C CYS A 269 -11.23 3.72 -1.59
N ASN A 270 -11.43 3.48 -2.89
CA ASN A 270 -12.44 2.54 -3.36
C ASN A 270 -11.91 1.57 -4.41
N SER A 271 -12.42 0.35 -4.42
CA SER A 271 -12.14 -0.62 -5.49
C SER A 271 -13.38 -1.32 -6.03
N SER A 272 -13.31 -1.76 -7.28
CA SER A 272 -14.45 -2.40 -7.97
C SER A 272 -14.40 -3.93 -7.96
N ASN A 273 -13.39 -4.55 -7.36
CA ASN A 273 -13.28 -6.01 -7.28
C ASN A 273 -12.88 -6.51 -5.89
N ILE A 274 -11.66 -6.22 -5.42
CA ILE A 274 -11.19 -6.71 -4.11
C ILE A 274 -10.25 -5.71 -3.43
N GLY A 275 -10.37 -5.56 -2.12
CA GLY A 275 -9.55 -4.67 -1.29
C GLY A 275 -9.88 -3.21 -1.57
N GLY A 276 -10.84 -2.64 -0.83
CA GLY A 276 -11.37 -1.30 -1.10
C GLY A 276 -10.28 -0.23 -1.08
N SER A 277 -9.43 -0.22 -0.06
CA SER A 277 -8.22 0.62 -0.05
C SER A 277 -6.95 -0.18 -0.30
N ILE A 278 -6.81 -1.37 0.29
CA ILE A 278 -5.55 -2.12 0.27
C ILE A 278 -5.78 -3.56 -0.19
N TYR A 279 -4.93 -4.03 -1.10
CA TYR A 279 -4.77 -5.45 -1.40
C TYR A 279 -3.37 -5.91 -1.01
N LEU A 280 -3.30 -6.99 -0.22
CA LEU A 280 -2.08 -7.60 0.27
C LEU A 280 -1.98 -9.06 -0.19
N GLU A 281 -0.89 -9.40 -0.87
CA GLU A 281 -0.60 -10.77 -1.26
C GLU A 281 0.80 -11.19 -0.82
N THR A 282 0.85 -12.33 -0.13
CA THR A 282 2.10 -12.96 0.29
C THR A 282 2.21 -14.40 -0.19
N ASN A 283 3.39 -14.75 -0.70
CA ASN A 283 3.78 -16.11 -1.03
C ASN A 283 5.20 -16.35 -0.51
N ASN A 284 5.31 -16.91 0.69
CA ASN A 284 6.56 -17.00 1.44
C ASN A 284 7.21 -15.61 1.65
N GLY A 285 6.43 -14.56 1.88
CA GLY A 285 6.91 -13.19 2.11
C GLY A 285 6.34 -12.60 3.40
N THR A 286 6.78 -11.40 3.79
CA THR A 286 6.36 -10.78 5.05
C THR A 286 5.89 -9.33 4.86
N ILE A 287 4.69 -9.01 5.36
CA ILE A 287 4.15 -7.65 5.42
C ILE A 287 3.87 -7.31 6.88
N ASN A 288 4.55 -6.31 7.42
CA ASN A 288 4.42 -5.91 8.82
C ASN A 288 4.00 -4.45 8.93
N PHE A 289 2.80 -4.23 9.46
CA PHE A 289 2.36 -2.93 9.96
C PHE A 289 2.75 -2.87 11.43
N ASN A 290 3.90 -2.26 11.72
CA ASN A 290 4.44 -2.16 13.09
C ASN A 290 4.75 -0.69 13.40
N GLN A 291 3.70 0.10 13.31
CA GLN A 291 3.77 1.53 13.47
C GLN A 291 3.71 2.00 14.91
N THR A 292 4.26 3.18 15.14
CA THR A 292 4.25 3.91 16.42
C THR A 292 2.90 4.56 16.72
N GLU A 293 2.23 5.10 15.70
CA GLU A 293 0.95 5.82 15.77
C GLU A 293 -0.18 5.06 15.09
N GLN A 294 -1.44 5.27 15.47
CA GLN A 294 -2.56 4.49 14.92
C GLN A 294 -2.75 4.75 13.41
N ILE A 295 -2.91 3.68 12.63
CA ILE A 295 -3.27 3.76 11.20
C ILE A 295 -4.78 3.83 11.07
N PHE A 296 -5.26 4.75 10.22
CA PHE A 296 -6.68 4.90 9.92
C PHE A 296 -7.00 4.46 8.49
N ILE A 297 -7.99 3.59 8.34
CA ILE A 297 -8.64 3.25 7.07
C ILE A 297 -10.11 3.62 7.23
N GLU A 298 -10.52 4.71 6.58
CA GLU A 298 -11.82 5.34 6.82
C GLU A 298 -12.61 5.51 5.52
N ASN A 299 -13.91 5.21 5.57
CA ASN A 299 -14.84 5.38 4.44
C ASN A 299 -14.33 4.73 3.14
N CYS A 300 -13.70 3.55 3.25
CA CYS A 300 -13.22 2.80 2.10
C CYS A 300 -14.26 1.77 1.67
N ALA A 301 -14.41 1.55 0.36
CA ALA A 301 -15.45 0.65 -0.14
C ALA A 301 -14.93 -0.30 -1.24
N CYS A 302 -15.52 -1.49 -1.31
CA CYS A 302 -15.24 -2.47 -2.35
C CYS A 302 -16.53 -3.06 -2.95
N ASP A 303 -16.65 -3.08 -4.27
CA ASP A 303 -17.77 -3.74 -4.95
C ASP A 303 -17.71 -5.28 -4.91
N GLY A 304 -16.61 -5.85 -4.41
CA GLY A 304 -16.51 -7.28 -4.09
C GLY A 304 -16.13 -7.50 -2.63
N CYS A 305 -14.96 -8.05 -2.35
CA CYS A 305 -14.57 -8.50 -1.00
C CYS A 305 -13.51 -7.60 -0.35
N GLY A 306 -13.57 -7.45 0.98
CA GLY A 306 -12.57 -6.69 1.75
C GLY A 306 -12.74 -5.19 1.58
N GLY A 307 -13.76 -4.60 2.20
CA GLY A 307 -14.11 -3.17 2.02
C GLY A 307 -13.00 -2.21 2.44
N GLY A 308 -12.21 -2.55 3.45
CA GLY A 308 -10.93 -1.91 3.73
C GLY A 308 -9.78 -2.65 3.06
N ILE A 309 -9.52 -3.87 3.52
CA ILE A 309 -8.34 -4.65 3.15
C ILE A 309 -8.73 -6.04 2.66
N TYR A 310 -8.06 -6.50 1.61
CA TYR A 310 -8.05 -7.89 1.20
C TYR A 310 -6.67 -8.52 1.42
N CYS A 311 -6.64 -9.70 2.04
CA CYS A 311 -5.43 -10.45 2.35
C CYS A 311 -5.44 -11.84 1.68
N SER A 312 -4.42 -12.12 0.88
CA SER A 312 -4.10 -13.45 0.35
C SER A 312 -2.77 -13.93 0.89
N ILE A 313 -2.78 -14.97 1.71
CA ILE A 313 -1.60 -15.42 2.46
C ILE A 313 -1.32 -16.89 2.15
N SER A 314 -0.14 -17.18 1.60
CA SER A 314 0.22 -18.52 1.14
C SER A 314 1.67 -18.89 1.45
N ASN A 315 1.96 -20.19 1.52
CA ASN A 315 3.30 -20.77 1.57
C ASN A 315 4.19 -20.17 2.66
N ASN A 316 3.75 -20.21 3.92
CA ASN A 316 4.40 -19.59 5.08
C ASN A 316 4.53 -18.06 5.02
N GLY A 317 3.78 -17.40 4.13
CA GLY A 317 3.64 -15.96 4.10
C GLY A 317 3.05 -15.42 5.40
N GLN A 318 3.39 -14.18 5.76
CA GLN A 318 3.01 -13.56 7.03
C GLN A 318 2.52 -12.14 6.82
N ILE A 319 1.36 -11.84 7.40
CA ILE A 319 0.84 -10.48 7.51
C ILE A 319 0.57 -10.20 9.00
N SER A 320 1.11 -9.09 9.50
CA SER A 320 0.81 -8.61 10.85
C SER A 320 0.27 -7.18 10.83
N PHE A 321 -0.86 -6.98 11.51
CA PHE A 321 -1.46 -5.69 11.77
C PHE A 321 -1.31 -5.36 13.24
N ASN A 322 -0.66 -4.24 13.53
CA ASN A 322 -0.67 -3.63 14.85
C ASN A 322 -1.53 -2.35 14.80
N ASN A 323 -2.13 -1.93 15.92
CA ASN A 323 -2.66 -0.56 16.15
C ASN A 323 -3.32 0.09 14.92
N MET A 324 -4.26 -0.62 14.29
CA MET A 324 -4.94 -0.21 13.06
C MET A 324 -6.42 -0.06 13.33
N LYS A 325 -7.02 1.05 12.89
CA LYS A 325 -8.45 1.32 12.95
C LYS A 325 -9.06 1.31 11.56
N LEU A 326 -10.00 0.41 11.33
CA LEU A 326 -10.86 0.40 10.16
C LEU A 326 -12.22 0.95 10.57
N SER A 327 -12.69 1.99 9.89
CA SER A 327 -13.96 2.65 10.19
C SER A 327 -14.78 2.89 8.94
N TYR A 328 -16.08 2.59 9.01
CA TYR A 328 -17.01 2.81 7.90
C TYR A 328 -16.55 2.13 6.59
N CYS A 329 -15.90 0.98 6.70
CA CYS A 329 -15.43 0.23 5.54
C CYS A 329 -16.52 -0.72 5.04
N ASN A 330 -16.79 -0.68 3.73
CA ASN A 330 -17.98 -1.33 3.16
C ASN A 330 -17.63 -2.30 2.03
N SER A 331 -18.24 -3.49 2.02
CA SER A 331 -18.13 -4.42 0.90
C SER A 331 -19.48 -4.94 0.40
N ILE A 332 -19.62 -5.16 -0.91
CA ILE A 332 -20.85 -5.78 -1.46
C ILE A 332 -20.85 -7.31 -1.25
N ARG A 333 -19.69 -7.92 -0.99
CA ARG A 333 -19.58 -9.34 -0.65
C ARG A 333 -19.06 -9.51 0.77
N ASP A 334 -18.07 -10.37 0.98
CA ASP A 334 -17.58 -10.72 2.30
C ASP A 334 -16.52 -9.73 2.81
N GLY A 335 -16.43 -9.58 4.13
CA GLY A 335 -15.38 -8.80 4.80
C GLY A 335 -15.55 -7.31 4.61
N GLY A 336 -16.39 -6.65 5.40
CA GLY A 336 -16.59 -5.19 5.31
C GLY A 336 -15.31 -4.42 5.67
N GLY A 337 -14.66 -4.81 6.76
CA GLY A 337 -13.31 -4.33 7.10
C GLY A 337 -12.22 -5.12 6.38
N ILE A 338 -12.04 -6.38 6.77
CA ILE A 338 -11.01 -7.28 6.22
C ILE A 338 -11.65 -8.53 5.59
N TYR A 339 -11.16 -8.91 4.42
CA TYR A 339 -11.26 -10.28 3.91
C TYR A 339 -9.90 -10.95 3.97
N ALA A 340 -9.81 -12.18 4.48
CA ALA A 340 -8.57 -12.94 4.57
C ALA A 340 -8.73 -14.39 4.07
N SER A 341 -7.85 -14.80 3.16
CA SER A 341 -7.66 -16.18 2.73
C SER A 341 -6.27 -16.66 3.13
N ILE A 342 -6.21 -17.68 4.00
CA ILE A 342 -4.97 -18.15 4.61
C ILE A 342 -4.74 -19.63 4.26
N ASN A 343 -3.67 -19.91 3.53
CA ASN A 343 -3.34 -21.25 3.02
C ASN A 343 -1.85 -21.59 3.16
N GLY A 344 -1.48 -22.87 3.08
CA GLY A 344 -0.08 -23.32 2.95
C GLY A 344 0.84 -22.84 4.07
N GLY A 345 0.40 -22.87 5.33
CA GLY A 345 1.19 -22.38 6.48
C GLY A 345 1.19 -20.86 6.63
N GLY A 346 0.37 -20.15 5.86
CA GLY A 346 0.19 -18.71 5.96
C GLY A 346 -0.26 -18.24 7.35
N GLN A 347 0.09 -17.01 7.72
CA GLN A 347 -0.18 -16.45 9.05
C GLN A 347 -0.75 -15.04 8.97
N LEU A 348 -1.85 -14.80 9.68
CA LEU A 348 -2.42 -13.48 9.92
C LEU A 348 -2.45 -13.20 11.43
N ILE A 349 -1.86 -12.07 11.86
CA ILE A 349 -1.81 -11.66 13.26
C ILE A 349 -2.36 -10.24 13.40
N LEU A 350 -3.30 -10.04 14.32
CA LEU A 350 -3.82 -8.73 14.74
C LEU A 350 -3.42 -8.49 16.20
N ASP A 351 -2.81 -7.35 16.49
CA ASP A 351 -2.23 -7.05 17.81
C ASP A 351 -2.26 -5.54 18.13
N LYS A 352 -1.93 -5.18 19.37
CA LYS A 352 -1.79 -3.79 19.85
C LYS A 352 -3.00 -2.90 19.54
N ALA A 353 -4.18 -3.29 20.03
CA ALA A 353 -5.42 -2.55 19.92
C ALA A 353 -5.87 -2.23 18.48
N CYS A 354 -5.93 -3.24 17.61
CA CYS A 354 -6.65 -3.10 16.34
C CYS A 354 -8.14 -2.83 16.60
N GLU A 355 -8.78 -1.99 15.79
CA GLU A 355 -10.18 -1.62 15.94
C GLU A 355 -10.92 -1.72 14.60
N PHE A 356 -12.11 -2.30 14.63
CA PHE A 356 -13.06 -2.39 13.52
C PHE A 356 -14.36 -1.77 13.99
N TYR A 357 -14.74 -0.67 13.36
CA TYR A 357 -15.87 0.15 13.80
C TYR A 357 -16.80 0.44 12.63
N GLN A 358 -18.06 0.06 12.76
CA GLN A 358 -19.09 0.35 11.74
C GLN A 358 -18.70 -0.08 10.32
N CYS A 359 -18.00 -1.21 10.20
CA CYS A 359 -17.77 -1.83 8.91
C CYS A 359 -19.00 -2.64 8.49
N GLU A 360 -19.40 -2.54 7.22
CA GLU A 360 -20.59 -3.22 6.71
C GLU A 360 -20.26 -4.11 5.52
N CYS A 361 -20.91 -5.27 5.42
CA CYS A 361 -20.83 -6.11 4.25
C CYS A 361 -22.22 -6.61 3.82
N HIS A 362 -22.41 -6.84 2.51
CA HIS A 362 -23.59 -7.52 1.98
C HIS A 362 -23.36 -9.03 1.76
N GLY A 363 -22.31 -9.57 2.38
CA GLY A 363 -22.02 -11.00 2.45
C GLY A 363 -21.90 -11.42 3.90
N ASN A 364 -20.76 -11.99 4.27
CA ASN A 364 -20.44 -12.44 5.62
C ASN A 364 -19.26 -11.66 6.22
N GLY A 365 -19.18 -11.58 7.54
CA GLY A 365 -18.05 -10.95 8.22
C GLY A 365 -18.03 -9.43 8.06
N GLY A 366 -18.96 -8.71 8.70
CA GLY A 366 -19.05 -7.24 8.58
C GLY A 366 -17.75 -6.54 8.98
N GLY A 367 -17.17 -6.93 10.11
CA GLY A 367 -15.81 -6.51 10.49
C GLY A 367 -14.74 -7.29 9.73
N ILE A 368 -14.69 -8.60 9.95
CA ILE A 368 -13.68 -9.50 9.39
C ILE A 368 -14.35 -10.75 8.83
N TYR A 369 -13.93 -11.14 7.63
CA TYR A 369 -14.18 -12.45 7.06
C TYR A 369 -12.86 -13.19 6.86
N THR A 370 -12.75 -14.40 7.38
CA THR A 370 -11.55 -15.22 7.25
C THR A 370 -11.88 -16.64 6.82
N ILE A 371 -11.16 -17.15 5.83
CA ILE A 371 -11.10 -18.59 5.52
C ILE A 371 -9.67 -19.08 5.74
N ILE A 372 -9.57 -20.23 6.42
CA ILE A 372 -8.29 -20.86 6.74
C ILE A 372 -8.28 -22.34 6.31
N ASP A 373 -7.22 -22.74 5.60
CA ASP A 373 -6.93 -24.16 5.36
C ASP A 373 -6.26 -24.79 6.58
N SER A 374 -7.04 -25.54 7.36
CA SER A 374 -6.56 -26.20 8.58
C SER A 374 -5.67 -27.41 8.30
N THR A 375 -5.55 -27.85 7.03
CA THR A 375 -4.69 -28.99 6.67
C THR A 375 -3.21 -28.61 6.55
N THR A 376 -2.89 -27.32 6.49
CA THR A 376 -1.55 -26.83 6.18
C THR A 376 -0.89 -25.98 7.28
N GLN A 377 -1.26 -26.18 8.56
CA GLN A 377 -0.68 -25.47 9.70
C GLN A 377 -0.77 -23.92 9.61
N CYS A 378 -1.83 -23.41 8.98
CA CYS A 378 -2.09 -21.98 8.90
C CYS A 378 -2.43 -21.38 10.26
N THR A 379 -2.14 -20.09 10.44
CA THR A 379 -2.33 -19.39 11.71
C THR A 379 -3.24 -18.16 11.53
N PHE A 380 -4.20 -18.00 12.44
CA PHE A 380 -4.99 -16.78 12.57
C PHE A 380 -5.09 -16.39 14.05
N ILE A 381 -4.40 -15.30 14.42
CA ILE A 381 -4.26 -14.88 15.81
C ILE A 381 -4.77 -13.44 15.98
N ILE A 382 -5.65 -13.23 16.95
CA ILE A 382 -6.06 -11.92 17.45
C ILE A 382 -5.59 -11.81 18.91
N LYS A 383 -4.54 -11.02 19.14
CA LYS A 383 -3.95 -10.78 20.46
C LYS A 383 -4.58 -9.61 21.20
N ASP A 384 -4.97 -8.57 20.49
CA ASP A 384 -5.66 -7.40 21.04
C ASP A 384 -6.39 -6.66 19.92
N ALA A 385 -7.71 -6.88 19.82
CA ALA A 385 -8.55 -6.14 18.88
C ALA A 385 -9.99 -5.95 19.39
N SER A 386 -10.62 -4.84 19.00
CA SER A 386 -12.06 -4.61 19.18
C SER A 386 -12.80 -4.63 17.83
N ILE A 387 -13.94 -5.32 17.78
CA ILE A 387 -14.84 -5.35 16.63
C ILE A 387 -16.24 -4.98 17.09
N HIS A 388 -16.72 -3.80 16.69
CA HIS A 388 -17.97 -3.30 17.18
C HIS A 388 -18.76 -2.45 16.21
N GLU A 389 -20.08 -2.50 16.38
CA GLU A 389 -21.05 -1.83 15.51
C GLU A 389 -20.93 -2.21 14.02
N CYS A 390 -20.23 -3.31 13.71
CA CYS A 390 -20.13 -3.84 12.37
C CYS A 390 -21.40 -4.62 11.99
N LYS A 391 -21.68 -4.69 10.70
CA LYS A 391 -22.92 -5.24 10.17
C LYS A 391 -22.69 -6.18 8.99
N SER A 392 -23.40 -7.30 8.99
CA SER A 392 -23.49 -8.18 7.81
C SER A 392 -24.95 -8.28 7.35
N VAL A 393 -25.17 -7.96 6.08
CA VAL A 393 -26.46 -7.84 5.41
C VAL A 393 -26.65 -9.03 4.47
N THR A 394 -27.87 -9.53 4.37
CA THR A 394 -28.16 -10.65 3.46
C THR A 394 -28.13 -10.17 2.01
N ASP A 395 -27.33 -10.84 1.18
CA ASP A 395 -27.45 -10.73 -0.27
C ASP A 395 -28.70 -11.47 -0.77
N ASN A 396 -29.76 -10.71 -1.04
CA ASN A 396 -31.02 -11.24 -1.57
C ASN A 396 -30.96 -11.57 -3.08
N SER A 397 -29.82 -11.34 -3.76
CA SER A 397 -29.63 -11.73 -5.16
C SER A 397 -29.30 -13.22 -5.34
N LEU A 398 -28.95 -13.92 -4.26
CA LEU A 398 -28.64 -15.35 -4.26
C LEU A 398 -29.92 -16.21 -4.12
N SER A 399 -30.01 -17.29 -4.89
CA SER A 399 -31.14 -18.25 -4.82
C SER A 399 -31.16 -19.06 -3.52
N TYR A 400 -30.01 -19.19 -2.85
CA TYR A 400 -29.84 -19.73 -1.52
C TYR A 400 -29.07 -18.69 -0.70
N PRO A 401 -29.64 -18.14 0.38
CA PRO A 401 -29.00 -17.02 1.05
C PRO A 401 -28.00 -17.53 2.09
N GLU A 402 -26.81 -17.92 1.63
CA GLU A 402 -25.61 -18.24 2.43
C GLU A 402 -24.83 -16.95 2.81
N SER A 403 -25.56 -15.89 3.14
CA SER A 403 -25.03 -14.56 3.47
C SER A 403 -25.78 -13.96 4.66
N GLY A 404 -25.20 -12.93 5.27
CA GLY A 404 -25.75 -12.30 6.47
C GLY A 404 -25.23 -12.90 7.77
N PHE A 405 -24.09 -13.61 7.78
CA PHE A 405 -23.50 -14.21 8.97
C PHE A 405 -22.27 -13.45 9.50
N GLY A 406 -22.14 -13.39 10.83
CA GLY A 406 -20.96 -12.86 11.50
C GLY A 406 -20.80 -11.35 11.33
N GLY A 407 -21.69 -10.55 11.92
CA GLY A 407 -21.65 -9.09 11.81
C GLY A 407 -20.29 -8.49 12.21
N GLY A 408 -19.63 -9.05 13.22
CA GLY A 408 -18.26 -8.69 13.57
C GLY A 408 -17.22 -9.60 12.90
N LEU A 409 -17.30 -10.91 13.09
CA LEU A 409 -16.32 -11.87 12.55
C LEU A 409 -17.01 -13.11 11.98
N PHE A 410 -16.62 -13.49 10.77
CA PHE A 410 -16.88 -14.80 10.17
C PHE A 410 -15.56 -15.57 10.04
N LEU A 411 -15.52 -16.82 10.50
CA LEU A 411 -14.37 -17.71 10.38
C LEU A 411 -14.79 -19.06 9.78
N GLY A 412 -14.33 -19.37 8.58
CA GLY A 412 -14.50 -20.67 7.94
C GLY A 412 -13.21 -21.48 7.93
N THR A 413 -13.30 -22.79 8.17
CA THR A 413 -12.15 -23.70 8.07
C THR A 413 -12.35 -24.74 6.98
N PHE A 414 -11.34 -24.98 6.15
CA PHE A 414 -11.26 -26.19 5.34
C PHE A 414 -10.50 -27.29 6.11
N GLY A 415 -11.00 -28.52 6.03
CA GLY A 415 -10.42 -29.66 6.75
C GLY A 415 -10.86 -29.75 8.22
N ASN A 416 -10.25 -30.68 8.95
CA ASN A 416 -10.49 -30.84 10.38
C ASN A 416 -9.51 -29.96 11.16
N TYR A 417 -10.02 -29.06 12.00
CA TYR A 417 -9.19 -28.27 12.91
C TYR A 417 -9.09 -28.97 14.27
N TYR A 418 -7.87 -29.01 14.83
CA TYR A 418 -7.61 -29.59 16.14
C TYR A 418 -7.21 -28.47 17.12
N PRO A 419 -8.04 -28.15 18.14
CA PRO A 419 -7.79 -27.02 19.05
C PRO A 419 -6.48 -27.12 19.84
N SER A 420 -5.95 -28.33 20.05
CA SER A 420 -4.65 -28.56 20.69
C SER A 420 -3.46 -27.97 19.92
N THR A 421 -3.66 -27.57 18.66
CA THR A 421 -2.60 -26.95 17.84
C THR A 421 -2.39 -25.47 18.15
N GLU A 422 -3.36 -24.80 18.79
CA GLU A 422 -3.34 -23.36 19.11
C GLU A 422 -3.09 -22.44 17.89
N LEU A 423 -3.33 -22.94 16.67
CA LEU A 423 -3.08 -22.20 15.43
C LEU A 423 -4.14 -21.12 15.15
N ILE A 424 -5.34 -21.29 15.69
CA ILE A 424 -6.37 -20.26 15.73
C ILE A 424 -6.49 -19.79 17.18
N ASP A 425 -6.18 -18.53 17.43
CA ASP A 425 -6.27 -17.91 18.76
C ASP A 425 -7.01 -16.59 18.69
N LEU A 426 -8.21 -16.56 19.27
CA LEU A 426 -9.07 -15.37 19.30
C LEU A 426 -9.19 -14.79 20.71
N ARG A 427 -8.35 -15.21 21.67
CA ARG A 427 -8.49 -14.82 23.09
C ARG A 427 -8.36 -13.32 23.32
N GLY A 428 -7.71 -12.59 22.41
CA GLY A 428 -7.52 -11.14 22.48
C GLY A 428 -8.64 -10.29 21.89
N ILE A 429 -9.76 -10.89 21.45
CA ILE A 429 -10.83 -10.15 20.80
C ILE A 429 -11.86 -9.58 21.80
N LYS A 430 -12.31 -8.35 21.55
CA LYS A 430 -13.49 -7.73 22.17
C LYS A 430 -14.54 -7.52 21.09
N ILE A 431 -15.71 -8.16 21.19
CA ILE A 431 -16.72 -8.13 20.13
C ILE A 431 -18.10 -7.76 20.69
N TYR A 432 -18.66 -6.63 20.27
CA TYR A 432 -19.89 -6.09 20.87
C TYR A 432 -20.68 -5.21 19.88
N ASN A 433 -21.98 -5.02 20.12
CA ASN A 433 -22.87 -4.17 19.31
C ASN A 433 -22.90 -4.45 17.79
N ASN A 434 -22.36 -5.58 17.34
CA ASN A 434 -22.45 -5.98 15.94
C ASN A 434 -23.85 -6.51 15.61
N SER A 435 -24.28 -6.33 14.37
CA SER A 435 -25.62 -6.70 13.91
C SER A 435 -25.56 -7.58 12.65
N VAL A 436 -26.60 -8.38 12.47
CA VAL A 436 -26.80 -9.22 11.29
C VAL A 436 -28.27 -9.19 10.89
N ASP A 437 -28.55 -9.24 9.60
CA ASP A 437 -29.93 -9.36 9.10
C ASP A 437 -30.58 -10.71 9.47
N LYS A 438 -29.75 -11.75 9.64
CA LYS A 438 -30.19 -13.11 9.96
C LYS A 438 -29.54 -13.62 11.23
N TYR A 439 -30.35 -14.19 12.11
CA TYR A 439 -29.90 -15.00 13.24
C TYR A 439 -28.84 -14.33 14.14
N GLY A 440 -29.11 -13.16 14.74
CA GLY A 440 -28.48 -12.62 15.97
C GLY A 440 -26.94 -12.60 16.17
N GLN A 441 -26.12 -13.07 15.24
CA GLN A 441 -24.74 -13.50 15.47
C GLN A 441 -23.72 -12.39 15.24
N ARG A 442 -22.95 -12.10 16.31
CA ARG A 442 -21.78 -11.21 16.29
C ARG A 442 -20.53 -11.93 15.74
N LEU A 443 -20.36 -13.19 16.11
CA LEU A 443 -19.29 -14.10 15.71
C LEU A 443 -19.92 -15.35 15.06
N TYR A 444 -19.44 -15.76 13.89
CA TYR A 444 -19.87 -16.98 13.23
C TYR A 444 -18.67 -17.84 12.83
N ILE A 445 -18.68 -19.11 13.21
CA ILE A 445 -17.58 -20.05 13.01
C ILE A 445 -18.10 -21.31 12.31
N VAL A 446 -17.52 -21.66 11.17
CA VAL A 446 -17.87 -22.85 10.39
C VAL A 446 -16.69 -23.82 10.36
N MET A 447 -16.86 -24.98 11.00
CA MET A 447 -15.85 -26.02 11.09
C MET A 447 -16.47 -27.40 11.30
N LYS A 448 -15.77 -28.46 10.91
CA LYS A 448 -16.29 -29.84 10.90
C LYS A 448 -16.47 -30.47 12.30
N ASP A 449 -15.80 -29.94 13.33
CA ASP A 449 -15.80 -30.44 14.73
C ASP A 449 -15.85 -29.29 15.78
N VAL A 450 -16.94 -28.49 15.79
CA VAL A 450 -17.08 -27.25 16.59
C VAL A 450 -16.96 -27.43 18.13
N ILE A 451 -17.28 -28.62 18.66
CA ILE A 451 -17.49 -28.89 20.10
C ILE A 451 -16.24 -28.65 20.97
N GLU A 452 -15.03 -28.71 20.40
CA GLU A 452 -13.78 -28.64 21.17
C GLU A 452 -13.23 -27.20 21.32
N ILE A 453 -13.55 -26.28 20.40
CA ILE A 453 -13.20 -24.84 20.53
C ILE A 453 -14.07 -24.12 21.55
N GLU A 454 -15.35 -24.51 21.68
CA GLU A 454 -16.28 -23.92 22.63
C GLU A 454 -15.70 -23.88 24.06
N LYS A 455 -14.96 -24.91 24.48
CA LYS A 455 -14.33 -24.97 25.80
C LYS A 455 -13.27 -23.88 26.03
N ASN A 456 -12.59 -23.45 24.97
CA ASN A 456 -11.60 -22.35 25.02
C ASN A 456 -12.28 -20.96 24.99
N LEU A 457 -13.54 -20.87 24.53
CA LEU A 457 -14.32 -19.64 24.42
C LEU A 457 -15.29 -19.39 25.59
N ARG A 458 -15.50 -20.37 26.49
CA ARG A 458 -16.44 -20.34 27.64
C ARG A 458 -16.14 -19.29 28.74
N ASN A 459 -15.25 -18.36 28.47
CA ASN A 459 -14.94 -17.21 29.30
C ASN A 459 -15.55 -15.89 28.77
N TYR A 460 -16.45 -16.00 27.79
CA TYR A 460 -17.12 -14.90 27.11
C TYR A 460 -18.62 -15.22 26.94
N ASP A 461 -19.51 -14.25 27.17
CA ASP A 461 -20.97 -14.34 26.91
C ASP A 461 -21.27 -14.33 25.38
N ASN A 462 -20.62 -15.21 24.63
CA ASN A 462 -20.79 -15.36 23.18
C ASN A 462 -21.77 -16.50 22.86
N GLU A 463 -22.89 -16.21 22.21
CA GLU A 463 -23.80 -17.25 21.69
C GLU A 463 -23.19 -17.91 20.44
N ILE A 464 -22.92 -19.21 20.56
CA ILE A 464 -22.43 -20.12 19.50
C ILE A 464 -23.62 -20.88 18.94
N ILE A 465 -23.83 -20.97 17.61
CA ILE A 465 -24.69 -22.05 17.10
C ILE A 465 -24.28 -22.59 15.69
N TYR A 466 -23.99 -23.90 15.67
CA TYR A 466 -24.38 -24.89 14.63
C TYR A 466 -23.48 -25.22 13.40
N PRO A 467 -23.68 -26.41 12.75
CA PRO A 467 -24.94 -26.92 12.13
C PRO A 467 -25.56 -28.15 12.87
N PRO A 468 -26.81 -28.63 12.60
CA PRO A 468 -27.38 -28.72 11.26
C PRO A 468 -28.88 -28.48 11.00
N GLU A 469 -29.17 -28.39 9.70
CA GLU A 469 -30.47 -28.19 9.08
C GLU A 469 -31.51 -29.32 9.35
N ASP A 470 -31.15 -30.49 9.92
CA ASP A 470 -32.10 -31.63 10.02
C ASP A 470 -31.78 -32.75 11.06
N GLY A 471 -31.60 -32.39 12.33
CA GLY A 471 -32.49 -33.04 13.32
C GLY A 471 -31.94 -34.13 14.26
N SER A 472 -30.98 -33.77 15.11
CA SER A 472 -30.98 -34.24 16.50
C SER A 472 -30.84 -33.04 17.43
N SER A 473 -31.73 -32.98 18.41
CA SER A 473 -32.41 -31.77 18.84
C SER A 473 -32.23 -31.51 20.32
N ASN A 474 -31.37 -30.57 20.71
CA ASN A 474 -31.80 -29.51 21.62
C ASN A 474 -30.76 -28.37 21.63
N PRO A 475 -31.12 -27.19 21.09
CA PRO A 475 -30.34 -25.97 21.27
C PRO A 475 -30.38 -25.52 22.74
N ILE A 476 -29.29 -24.94 23.24
CA ILE A 476 -29.29 -24.23 24.52
C ILE A 476 -29.66 -22.78 24.22
N GLN A 477 -30.84 -22.36 24.68
CA GLN A 477 -31.20 -20.95 24.81
C GLN A 477 -30.55 -20.37 26.07
N ILE A 478 -30.01 -19.16 25.99
CA ILE A 478 -29.88 -18.31 27.18
C ILE A 478 -30.73 -17.06 26.97
N ILE A 479 -31.65 -16.85 27.91
CA ILE A 479 -32.48 -15.65 28.04
C ILE A 479 -31.74 -14.69 28.97
N GLY A 480 -31.47 -13.46 28.52
CA GLY A 480 -30.92 -12.38 29.34
C GLY A 480 -30.96 -11.04 28.61
N GLU A 481 -31.33 -9.96 29.31
CA GLU A 481 -31.44 -8.61 28.73
C GLU A 481 -30.09 -7.99 28.36
N ILE A 482 -30.16 -7.10 27.37
CA ILE A 482 -29.05 -6.33 26.80
C ILE A 482 -28.64 -5.25 27.81
N GLU A 483 -27.49 -5.41 28.47
CA GLU A 483 -26.77 -4.27 29.08
C GLU A 483 -25.25 -4.34 28.85
N SER A 484 -24.68 -3.14 28.88
CA SER A 484 -23.41 -2.66 28.33
C SER A 484 -22.13 -3.25 28.91
N GLU A 485 -21.09 -3.31 28.06
CA GLU A 485 -19.66 -3.51 28.33
C GLU A 485 -19.25 -4.71 29.20
N GLN A 486 -18.42 -5.60 28.63
CA GLN A 486 -17.77 -6.67 29.38
C GLN A 486 -16.26 -6.69 29.12
N THR A 487 -15.48 -6.83 30.20
CA THR A 487 -14.01 -6.91 30.19
C THR A 487 -13.58 -8.28 30.73
N ALA A 488 -12.68 -8.97 30.03
CA ALA A 488 -12.18 -10.29 30.44
C ALA A 488 -10.87 -10.17 31.26
N SER A 489 -10.72 -10.99 32.30
CA SER A 489 -9.46 -11.20 33.04
C SER A 489 -9.42 -12.62 33.64
N PHE A 490 -8.23 -13.19 33.85
CA PHE A 490 -8.07 -14.47 34.58
C PHE A 490 -7.08 -14.34 35.74
N GLY A 491 -7.54 -14.79 36.91
CA GLY A 491 -6.69 -15.17 38.03
C GLY A 491 -5.93 -16.46 37.72
N MET A 492 -4.73 -16.52 38.30
CA MET A 492 -3.67 -17.55 38.13
C MET A 492 -4.12 -18.99 37.95
#